data_AF-A0A841C431-F1
#
_entry.id   AF-A0A841C431-F1
#
_cell.length_a   1.000
_cell.length_b   1.000
_cell.length_c   1.000
_cell.angle_alpha   90.00
_cell.angle_beta   90.00
_cell.angle_gamma   90.00
#
_symmetry.space_group_name_H-M   'P 1'
#
loop_
_entity.id
_entity.type
_entity.pdbx_description
1 polymer ?
#
loop_
_entity_poly.entity_id
_entity_poly.type
_entity_poly.pdbx_seq_one_letter_code
_entity_poly.pdbx_strand_id
1 'polypeptide(L)'
;MKIIKAVHLNGNDKKKRYWKVPPHLEFVRISNGDQAAVETQNGPMRVKIVGGTIISDEGWFVWNNKHKGRKGRLTVTQEVIMFFDKKTGKPKMTVDEVLKARIEARKALQKQEAEEKAKDV
;
A
#
# COMPACT_ATOMS: atom_id res chain seq x y z
N MET A 1 -3.50 -2.43 -8.93
CA MET A 1 -2.98 -2.18 -7.56
C MET A 1 -2.68 -0.71 -7.33
N LYS A 2 -2.96 -0.17 -6.14
CA LYS A 2 -2.52 1.19 -5.75
C LYS A 2 -1.20 1.15 -4.97
N ILE A 3 -0.31 2.11 -5.22
CA ILE A 3 0.92 2.33 -4.45
C ILE A 3 0.88 3.73 -3.85
N ILE A 4 1.07 3.84 -2.54
CA ILE A 4 1.23 5.15 -1.89
C ILE A 4 2.68 5.59 -1.93
N LYS A 5 2.87 6.90 -2.05
CA LYS A 5 4.15 7.55 -1.79
C LYS A 5 4.06 8.26 -0.46
N ALA A 6 4.96 7.98 0.47
CA ALA A 6 4.88 8.52 1.83
C ALA A 6 6.26 8.78 2.43
N VAL A 7 6.28 9.50 3.55
CA VAL A 7 7.47 9.76 4.39
C VAL A 7 7.18 9.32 5.81
N HIS A 8 8.15 8.77 6.53
CA HIS A 8 7.94 8.44 7.95
C HIS A 8 7.69 9.72 8.76
N LEU A 9 6.67 9.71 9.63
CA LEU A 9 6.36 10.86 10.49
C LEU A 9 7.49 11.17 11.47
N ASN A 10 8.16 10.12 11.96
CA ASN A 10 9.28 10.21 12.91
C ASN A 10 10.64 10.02 12.21
N GLY A 11 10.68 10.03 10.87
CA GLY A 11 11.91 9.76 10.12
C GLY A 11 12.79 11.00 10.01
N ASN A 12 13.98 10.96 10.61
CA ASN A 12 15.00 12.02 10.44
C ASN A 12 15.38 12.25 8.97
N ASP A 13 15.25 11.22 8.13
CA ASP A 13 15.73 11.25 6.73
C ASP A 13 14.77 11.96 5.76
N LYS A 14 13.51 12.22 6.15
CA LYS A 14 12.41 12.74 5.30
C LYS A 14 12.36 12.08 3.91
N LYS A 15 12.85 10.84 3.77
CA LYS A 15 12.98 10.16 2.47
C LYS A 15 11.62 9.67 2.01
N LYS A 16 11.31 9.95 0.75
CA LYS A 16 10.12 9.44 0.07
C LYS A 16 10.31 7.96 -0.19
N ARG A 17 9.37 7.15 0.30
CA ARG A 17 9.31 5.70 0.13
C ARG A 17 7.93 5.30 -0.38
N TYR A 18 7.80 4.05 -0.79
CA TYR A 18 6.62 3.55 -1.48
C TYR A 18 6.10 2.29 -0.80
N TRP A 19 4.79 2.17 -0.70
CA TRP A 19 4.11 1.01 -0.13
C TRP A 19 2.91 0.62 -0.99
N LYS A 20 2.69 -0.69 -1.12
CA LYS A 20 1.52 -1.25 -1.78
C LYS A 20 0.28 -1.04 -0.91
N VAL A 21 -0.82 -0.67 -1.55
CA VAL A 21 -2.14 -0.72 -0.94
C VAL A 21 -2.71 -2.09 -1.25
N PRO A 22 -2.95 -2.94 -0.24
CA PRO A 22 -3.54 -4.24 -0.47
C PRO A 22 -5.00 -4.10 -0.96
N PRO A 23 -5.54 -5.08 -1.70
CA PRO A 23 -6.87 -5.00 -2.32
C PRO A 23 -8.00 -4.57 -1.36
N HIS A 24 -7.96 -5.11 -0.13
CA HIS A 24 -8.93 -4.82 0.92
C HIS A 24 -8.87 -3.38 1.48
N LEU A 25 -7.92 -2.56 1.04
CA LEU A 25 -7.84 -1.13 1.37
C LEU A 25 -7.94 -0.23 0.14
N GLU A 26 -8.08 -0.78 -1.07
CA GLU A 26 -8.08 0.01 -2.31
C GLU A 26 -9.30 0.92 -2.43
N PHE A 27 -10.42 0.58 -1.80
CA PHE A 27 -11.63 1.40 -1.78
C PHE A 27 -11.52 2.61 -0.84
N VAL A 28 -10.54 2.63 0.07
CA VAL A 28 -10.36 3.76 0.99
C VAL A 28 -9.93 4.98 0.21
N ARG A 29 -10.63 6.11 0.43
CA ARG A 29 -10.25 7.39 -0.18
C ARG A 29 -8.96 7.91 0.45
N ILE A 30 -7.88 7.89 -0.33
CA ILE A 30 -6.55 8.37 0.07
C ILE A 30 -6.34 9.80 -0.43
N SER A 31 -5.93 10.70 0.47
CA SER A 31 -5.62 12.10 0.16
C SER A 31 -4.20 12.48 0.56
N ASN A 32 -3.65 13.50 -0.10
CA ASN A 32 -2.36 14.06 0.31
C ASN A 32 -2.43 14.59 1.75
N GLY A 33 -1.44 14.21 2.56
CA GLY A 33 -1.35 14.54 3.98
C GLY A 33 -2.02 13.54 4.93
N ASP A 34 -2.81 12.59 4.42
CA ASP A 34 -3.29 11.47 5.24
C ASP A 34 -2.12 10.64 5.78
N GLN A 35 -2.38 9.86 6.82
CA GLN A 35 -1.38 8.98 7.39
C GLN A 35 -1.71 7.52 7.08
N ALA A 36 -0.69 6.67 7.07
CA ALA A 36 -0.84 5.24 6.96
C ALA A 36 0.03 4.55 8.01
N ALA A 37 -0.46 3.42 8.54
CA ALA A 37 0.38 2.46 9.25
C ALA A 37 0.96 1.49 8.23
N VAL A 38 2.27 1.26 8.31
CA VAL A 38 2.99 0.35 7.42
C VAL A 38 3.82 -0.61 8.24
N GLU A 39 3.97 -1.84 7.75
CA GLU A 39 4.86 -2.81 8.37
C GLU A 39 6.31 -2.48 8.00
N THR A 40 7.18 -2.46 9.00
CA THR A 40 8.62 -2.28 8.79
C THR A 40 9.38 -3.38 9.52
N GLN A 41 10.68 -3.52 9.25
CA GLN A 41 11.51 -4.50 9.97
C GLN A 41 11.53 -4.26 11.49
N ASN A 42 11.28 -3.03 11.93
CA ASN A 42 11.25 -2.64 13.35
C ASN A 42 9.81 -2.58 13.90
N GLY A 43 8.86 -3.21 13.20
CA GLY A 43 7.44 -3.19 13.52
C GLY A 43 6.65 -2.05 12.85
N PRO A 44 5.37 -1.89 13.23
CA PRO A 44 4.47 -0.94 12.59
C PRO A 44 4.90 0.51 12.82
N MET A 45 5.00 1.28 11.73
CA MET A 45 5.31 2.70 11.78
C MET A 45 4.24 3.54 11.09
N ARG A 46 4.03 4.78 11.56
CA ARG A 46 3.19 5.76 10.85
C ARG A 46 4.00 6.54 9.81
N VAL A 47 3.42 6.64 8.62
CA VAL A 47 3.92 7.44 7.50
C VAL A 47 2.88 8.47 7.08
N LYS A 48 3.33 9.61 6.56
CA LYS A 48 2.51 10.65 5.96
C LYS A 48 2.56 10.54 4.45
N ILE A 49 1.40 10.43 3.82
CA ILE A 49 1.26 10.30 2.38
C ILE A 49 1.60 11.64 1.72
N VAL A 50 2.51 11.58 0.76
CA VAL A 50 3.02 12.72 0.00
C VAL A 50 2.96 12.45 -1.50
N GLY A 51 2.18 13.25 -2.23
CA GLY A 51 2.11 13.15 -3.68
C GLY A 51 1.18 12.06 -4.21
N GLY A 52 0.19 11.63 -3.42
CA GLY A 52 -0.94 10.81 -3.86
C GLY A 52 -0.62 9.32 -4.04
N THR A 53 -1.38 8.69 -4.92
CA THR A 53 -1.30 7.26 -5.25
C THR A 53 -0.86 7.05 -6.69
N ILE A 54 -0.02 6.05 -6.92
CA ILE A 54 0.38 5.56 -8.24
C ILE A 54 -0.43 4.30 -8.53
N ILE A 55 -1.06 4.23 -9.70
CA ILE A 55 -1.73 3.00 -10.17
C ILE A 55 -0.68 2.13 -10.85
N SER A 56 -0.63 0.86 -10.47
CA SER A 56 0.32 -0.14 -10.96
C SER A 56 -0.38 -1.49 -11.10
N ASP A 57 -0.13 -2.20 -12.19
CA ASP A 57 -0.75 -3.51 -12.43
C ASP A 57 -0.08 -4.61 -11.59
N GLU A 58 1.25 -4.58 -11.51
CA GLU A 58 2.07 -5.66 -10.91
C GLU A 58 2.81 -5.23 -9.62
N GLY A 59 2.46 -4.08 -9.04
CA GLY A 59 3.09 -3.60 -7.79
C GLY A 59 4.52 -3.08 -7.96
N TRP A 60 4.93 -2.77 -9.19
CA TRP A 60 6.13 -1.99 -9.51
C TRP A 60 5.76 -0.73 -10.29
N PHE A 61 6.60 0.29 -10.21
CA PHE A 61 6.45 1.46 -11.07
C PHE A 61 7.79 1.85 -11.67
N VAL A 62 7.71 2.51 -12.82
CA VAL A 62 8.86 3.02 -13.56
C VAL A 62 8.86 4.54 -13.46
N TRP A 63 10.03 5.13 -13.23
CA TRP A 63 10.21 6.58 -13.36
C TRP A 63 11.35 6.88 -14.33
N ASN A 64 11.21 7.99 -15.04
CA ASN A 64 12.29 8.50 -15.88
C ASN A 64 13.35 9.15 -14.99
N ASN A 65 14.52 8.53 -14.89
CA ASN A 65 15.66 9.14 -14.24
C ASN A 65 16.38 10.04 -15.24
N LYS A 66 15.99 11.34 -15.27
CA LYS A 66 16.57 12.34 -16.17
C LYS A 66 18.10 12.45 -16.03
N HIS A 67 18.65 12.19 -14.84
CA HIS A 67 20.09 12.30 -14.59
C HIS A 67 20.91 11.12 -15.11
N LYS A 68 20.29 9.95 -15.33
CA LYS A 68 21.01 8.74 -15.78
C LYS A 68 20.62 8.30 -17.18
N GLY A 69 19.75 9.03 -17.87
CA GLY A 69 19.26 8.66 -19.22
C GLY A 69 18.56 7.29 -19.27
N ARG A 70 18.17 6.73 -18.13
CA ARG A 70 17.60 5.37 -18.00
C ARG A 70 16.29 5.40 -17.22
N LYS A 71 15.40 4.48 -17.55
CA LYS A 71 14.19 4.20 -16.77
C LYS A 71 14.59 3.44 -15.50
N GLY A 72 14.26 3.99 -14.34
CA GLY A 72 14.36 3.26 -13.07
C GLY A 72 13.10 2.43 -12.85
N ARG A 73 13.24 1.17 -12.45
CA ARG A 73 12.14 0.31 -12.01
C ARG A 73 12.29 0.06 -10.52
N LEU A 74 11.20 0.21 -9.77
CA LEU A 74 11.15 -0.16 -8.35
C LEU A 74 9.99 -1.11 -8.14
N THR A 75 10.31 -2.31 -7.69
CA THR A 75 9.32 -3.26 -7.17
C THR A 75 9.06 -2.92 -5.71
N VAL A 76 7.80 -2.69 -5.37
CA VAL A 76 7.40 -2.41 -3.99
C VAL A 76 6.94 -3.71 -3.36
N THR A 77 7.44 -4.06 -2.19
CA THR A 77 7.09 -5.31 -1.50
C THR A 77 6.35 -5.09 -0.19
N GLN A 78 6.58 -3.95 0.45
CA GLN A 78 5.93 -3.60 1.72
C GLN A 78 4.51 -3.09 1.50
N GLU A 79 3.62 -3.44 2.41
CA GLU A 79 2.20 -3.13 2.33
C GLU A 79 1.75 -2.16 3.42
N VAL A 80 0.67 -1.43 3.11
CA VAL A 80 -0.07 -0.62 4.06
C VAL A 80 -0.98 -1.52 4.90
N ILE A 81 -1.01 -1.25 6.21
CA ILE A 81 -1.88 -1.94 7.16
C ILE A 81 -3.21 -1.20 7.31
N MET A 82 -3.16 0.13 7.41
CA MET A 82 -4.34 0.96 7.68
C MET A 82 -4.13 2.42 7.29
N PHE A 83 -5.20 3.14 6.99
CA PHE A 83 -5.20 4.58 6.73
C PHE A 83 -5.83 5.39 7.85
N PHE A 84 -5.34 6.61 8.05
CA PHE A 84 -5.83 7.57 9.03
C PHE A 84 -6.07 8.92 8.37
N ASP A 85 -7.14 9.59 8.80
CA ASP A 85 -7.47 10.93 8.32
C ASP A 85 -6.48 11.98 8.85
N LYS A 86 -6.07 12.90 7.97
CA LYS A 86 -5.07 13.93 8.32
C LYS A 86 -5.54 14.94 9.37
N LYS A 87 -6.84 15.22 9.48
CA LYS A 87 -7.38 16.25 10.39
C LYS A 87 -7.62 15.65 11.77
N THR A 88 -8.23 14.47 11.80
CA THR A 88 -8.67 13.85 13.05
C THR A 88 -7.66 12.84 13.60
N GLY A 89 -6.73 12.33 12.78
CA GLY A 89 -5.81 11.26 13.15
C GLY A 89 -6.48 9.90 13.35
N LYS A 90 -7.81 9.82 13.17
CA LYS A 90 -8.61 8.63 13.37
C LYS A 90 -8.49 7.66 12.20
N PRO A 91 -8.62 6.34 12.44
CA PRO A 91 -8.69 5.35 11.37
C PRO A 91 -9.81 5.67 10.39
N LYS A 92 -9.55 5.50 9.09
CA LYS A 92 -10.57 5.61 8.03
C LYS A 92 -11.43 4.37 7.90
N MET A 93 -11.02 3.28 8.55
CA MET A 93 -11.76 2.04 8.73
C MET A 93 -11.50 1.56 10.15
N THR A 94 -12.50 0.92 10.74
CA THR A 94 -12.35 0.23 12.02
C THR A 94 -11.49 -1.02 11.85
N VAL A 95 -10.92 -1.50 12.96
CA VAL A 95 -10.10 -2.73 12.97
C VAL A 95 -10.93 -3.93 12.51
N ASP A 96 -12.20 -4.00 12.92
CA ASP A 96 -13.11 -5.09 12.54
C ASP A 96 -13.41 -5.10 11.04
N GLU A 97 -13.62 -3.92 10.44
CA GLU A 97 -13.79 -3.79 8.99
C GLU A 97 -12.53 -4.23 8.24
N VAL A 98 -11.35 -3.86 8.73
CA VAL A 98 -10.07 -4.28 8.13
C VAL A 98 -9.87 -5.78 8.25
N LEU A 99 -10.15 -6.38 9.41
CA LEU A 99 -10.05 -7.82 9.63
C LEU A 99 -11.04 -8.58 8.74
N LYS A 100 -12.29 -8.13 8.68
CA LYS A 100 -13.32 -8.73 7.82
C LYS A 100 -12.89 -8.68 6.35
N ALA A 101 -12.47 -7.52 5.86
CA ALA A 101 -12.03 -7.36 4.48
C ALA A 101 -10.78 -8.19 4.16
N ARG A 102 -9.86 -8.35 5.13
CA ARG A 102 -8.68 -9.22 4.99
C ARG A 102 -9.06 -10.71 4.93
N ILE A 103 -10.02 -11.15 5.73
CA ILE A 103 -10.53 -12.54 5.69
C ILE A 103 -11.22 -12.81 4.34
N GLU A 104 -12.05 -11.89 3.87
CA GLU A 104 -12.73 -12.00 2.58
C GLU A 104 -11.73 -12.05 1.42
N ALA A 105 -10.71 -11.19 1.43
CA ALA A 105 -9.63 -11.22 0.44
C ALA A 105 -8.86 -12.55 0.45
N ARG A 106 -8.59 -13.13 1.63
CA ARG A 106 -7.93 -14.44 1.75
C ARG A 106 -8.79 -15.58 1.22
N LYS A 107 -10.10 -15.55 1.48
CA LYS A 107 -11.05 -16.53 0.91
C LYS A 107 -11.12 -16.44 -0.62
N ALA A 108 -11.15 -15.22 -1.16
CA ALA A 108 -11.15 -15.00 -2.60
C ALA A 108 -9.87 -15.54 -3.27
N LEU A 109 -8.72 -15.31 -2.65
CA LEU A 109 -7.43 -15.85 -3.13
C LEU A 109 -7.42 -17.38 -3.12
N GLN A 110 -7.84 -18.01 -2.01
CA GLN A 110 -7.92 -19.47 -1.92
C GLN A 110 -8.88 -20.07 -2.96
N LYS A 111 -9.98 -19.39 -3.24
CA LYS A 111 -10.93 -19.80 -4.29
C LYS A 111 -10.29 -19.73 -5.68
N GLN A 112 -9.57 -18.65 -5.99
CA GLN A 112 -8.84 -18.52 -7.26
C GLN A 112 -7.78 -19.61 -7.43
N GLU A 113 -6.97 -19.86 -6.40
CA GLU A 113 -5.96 -20.92 -6.41
C GLU A 113 -6.57 -22.31 -6.61
N ALA A 114 -7.75 -22.57 -6.02
CA ALA A 114 -8.47 -23.83 -6.20
C ALA A 114 -9.04 -23.97 -7.63
N GLU A 115 -9.57 -22.89 -8.21
CA GLU A 115 -10.07 -22.87 -9.59
C GLU A 115 -8.96 -23.01 -10.64
N GLU A 116 -7.79 -22.43 -10.39
CA GLU A 116 -6.62 -22.56 -11.27
C GLU A 116 -6.08 -24.00 -11.25
N LYS A 117 -5.93 -24.60 -10.07
CA LYS A 117 -5.56 -26.01 -9.93
C LYS A 117 -6.56 -26.97 -10.59
N ALA A 118 -7.84 -26.61 -10.62
CA ALA A 118 -8.87 -27.43 -11.26
C ALA A 118 -8.86 -27.32 -12.80
N LYS A 119 -8.18 -26.31 -13.38
CA LYS A 119 -8.02 -26.14 -14.83
C LYS A 119 -6.76 -26.80 -15.38
N ASP A 120 -5.77 -27.05 -14.53
CA ASP A 120 -4.52 -27.74 -14.87
C ASP A 120 -4.62 -29.28 -14.77
N VAL A 121 -5.83 -29.82 -14.50
CA VAL A 121 -6.17 -31.26 -14.48
C VAL A 121 -7.09 -31.59 -15.64
#